data_AF-A0AAV9PXC7-F1
#
_entry.id   AF-A0AAV9PXC7-F1
#
_cell.length_a   1.000
_cell.length_b   1.000
_cell.length_c   1.000
_cell.angle_alpha   90.00
_cell.angle_beta   90.00
_cell.angle_gamma   90.00
#
_symmetry.space_group_name_H-M   'P 1'
#
loop_
_entity.id
_entity.type
_entity.pdbx_description
1 polymer ?
#
loop_
_entity_poly.entity_id
_entity_poly.type
_entity_poly.pdbx_seq_one_letter_code
_entity_poly.pdbx_strand_id
1 'polypeptide(L)'
;MPDRSSLAQDAPSRSDWLGRACQHLASSLGDAGNQHQIQMVVQALPSQSKSTQVQPVFEKVVEAIQNHCTITPYITITHAVSQVMSMDEVPASPPATPNANNSGDDYFNDQTIFTHAAVVPAYHSQSNPQLTMGSRPTNIIAAPSSIHVSILERYIPPTTPQEVNDFFTLSRRSYLADRLLELSSNNGTLLLVYPTRSGGSTFTNRYVGPVIEPFLRQFILLNGLYTQLAATLGQMAAVAAMKSFKEIQEAVTAMCQALSQRAPFRGLPSRYEIVQAETAEVVLDRAVWKDWYIEQEQPRLRQNMVDYHKSGGRMPAPRGQIEVTPGMLAREVIDGVRQSRAEAGNAGLEVGVFVIRRTTATV
;
A
#
# COMPACT_ATOMS: atom_id res chain seq x y z
N MET A 1 9.63 34.72 33.51
CA MET A 1 10.58 33.75 32.95
C MET A 1 10.71 32.61 33.95
N PRO A 2 10.02 31.49 33.75
CA PRO A 2 10.35 30.25 34.44
C PRO A 2 10.65 29.08 33.48
N ASP A 3 11.79 28.46 33.75
CA ASP A 3 12.10 27.03 33.78
C ASP A 3 11.79 26.12 32.59
N ARG A 4 12.92 25.77 31.94
CA ARG A 4 13.12 24.58 31.10
C ARG A 4 13.00 23.32 31.95
N SER A 5 11.79 22.79 32.07
CA SER A 5 11.54 21.47 32.61
C SER A 5 11.64 20.43 31.50
N SER A 6 12.79 19.76 31.45
CA SER A 6 12.95 18.32 31.19
C SER A 6 11.77 17.63 30.50
N LEU A 7 11.69 17.70 29.17
CA LEU A 7 10.91 16.75 28.41
C LEU A 7 11.60 15.39 28.53
N ALA A 8 10.87 14.47 29.17
CA ALA A 8 11.18 13.08 29.36
C ALA A 8 11.88 12.48 28.15
N GLN A 9 13.02 11.85 28.42
CA GLN A 9 13.51 10.72 27.66
C GLN A 9 12.41 9.64 27.68
N ASP A 10 11.53 9.68 26.69
CA ASP A 10 10.59 8.60 26.44
C ASP A 10 11.35 7.39 25.86
N ALA A 11 11.54 6.40 26.73
CA ALA A 11 11.73 4.96 26.51
C ALA A 11 12.32 4.47 25.15
N PRO A 12 13.53 3.90 25.12
CA PRO A 12 14.22 3.51 23.89
C PRO A 12 13.92 2.07 23.38
N SER A 13 12.66 1.63 23.21
CA SER A 13 12.41 0.23 22.78
C SER A 13 11.07 -0.17 22.11
N ARG A 14 10.40 0.70 21.34
CA ARG A 14 9.32 0.36 20.38
C ARG A 14 9.33 1.45 19.30
N SER A 15 9.59 1.28 18.00
CA SER A 15 9.74 0.14 17.10
C SER A 15 10.44 0.66 15.83
N ASP A 16 11.78 0.66 15.76
CA ASP A 16 12.49 0.96 14.50
C ASP A 16 12.46 -0.24 13.53
N TRP A 17 11.24 -0.67 13.18
CA TRP A 17 11.01 -1.79 12.28
C TRP A 17 11.52 -1.47 10.87
N LEU A 18 11.39 -0.19 10.46
CA LEU A 18 11.81 0.26 9.15
C LEU A 18 13.33 0.26 9.03
N GLY A 19 14.07 0.72 10.04
CA GLY A 19 15.53 0.65 10.05
C GLY A 19 16.03 -0.80 9.95
N ARG A 20 15.42 -1.73 10.71
CA ARG A 20 15.74 -3.18 10.59
C ARG A 20 15.44 -3.72 9.20
N ALA A 21 14.26 -3.44 8.66
CA ALA A 21 13.89 -3.86 7.31
C ALA A 21 14.86 -3.30 6.25
N CYS A 22 15.21 -2.02 6.37
CA CYS A 22 16.19 -1.36 5.51
C CYS A 22 17.57 -2.02 5.59
N GLN A 23 18.02 -2.44 6.79
CA GLN A 23 19.28 -3.17 6.95
C GLN A 23 19.24 -4.51 6.21
N HIS A 24 18.15 -5.27 6.31
CA HIS A 24 17.99 -6.53 5.59
C HIS A 24 17.90 -6.35 4.07
N LEU A 25 17.27 -5.26 3.62
CA LEU A 25 17.21 -4.87 2.20
C LEU A 25 18.59 -4.50 1.68
N ALA A 26 19.30 -3.58 2.34
CA ALA A 26 20.61 -3.11 1.90
C ALA A 26 21.66 -4.25 1.89
N SER A 27 21.66 -5.11 2.92
CA SER A 27 22.58 -6.25 3.00
C SER A 27 22.44 -7.27 1.86
N SER A 28 21.30 -7.32 1.17
CA SER A 28 21.11 -8.29 0.08
C SER A 28 21.84 -7.89 -1.20
N LEU A 29 22.15 -6.61 -1.38
CA LEU A 29 22.79 -6.12 -2.61
C LEU A 29 24.30 -6.45 -2.67
N GLY A 30 24.90 -6.87 -1.55
CA GLY A 30 26.32 -7.23 -1.44
C GLY A 30 27.27 -6.05 -1.70
N ASP A 31 28.57 -6.26 -1.44
CA ASP A 31 29.65 -5.36 -1.92
C ASP A 31 29.77 -5.50 -3.44
N ALA A 32 28.75 -5.07 -4.17
CA ALA A 32 28.72 -5.19 -5.62
C ALA A 32 29.54 -4.06 -6.24
N GLY A 33 30.86 -4.20 -6.21
CA GLY A 33 31.78 -3.43 -7.05
C GLY A 33 31.49 -3.55 -8.57
N ASN A 34 30.47 -4.30 -8.96
CA ASN A 34 30.01 -4.46 -10.35
C ASN A 34 28.56 -4.01 -10.62
N GLN A 35 27.67 -3.86 -9.63
CA GLN A 35 26.27 -3.45 -9.88
C GLN A 35 26.11 -1.95 -9.66
N HIS A 36 26.50 -1.17 -10.67
CA HIS A 36 26.35 0.29 -10.68
C HIS A 36 24.90 0.74 -10.85
N GLN A 37 23.96 -0.19 -11.10
CA GLN A 37 22.55 0.11 -11.35
C GLN A 37 21.62 -0.80 -10.55
N ILE A 38 20.70 -0.19 -9.81
CA ILE A 38 19.67 -0.84 -8.99
C ILE A 38 18.31 -0.51 -9.59
N GLN A 39 17.51 -1.54 -9.83
CA GLN A 39 16.10 -1.39 -10.23
C GLN A 39 15.18 -1.62 -9.04
N MET A 40 14.33 -0.64 -8.76
CA MET A 40 13.37 -0.65 -7.68
C MET A 40 11.94 -0.53 -8.20
N VAL A 41 11.01 -1.25 -7.56
CA VAL A 41 9.57 -1.08 -7.78
C VAL A 41 8.91 -0.69 -6.45
N VAL A 42 8.07 0.32 -6.47
CA VAL A 42 7.32 0.80 -5.30
C VAL A 42 5.83 0.77 -5.62
N GLN A 43 5.05 0.09 -4.79
CA GLN A 43 3.61 0.03 -4.91
C GLN A 43 2.93 0.18 -3.55
N ALA A 44 2.12 1.23 -3.42
CA ALA A 44 1.23 1.39 -2.28
C ALA A 44 -0.22 1.10 -2.69
N LEU A 45 -0.99 0.50 -1.77
CA LEU A 45 -2.40 0.17 -1.93
C LEU A 45 -3.20 0.74 -0.75
N PRO A 46 -4.06 1.75 -0.95
CA PRO A 46 -4.32 2.48 -2.19
C PRO A 46 -3.10 3.32 -2.67
N SER A 47 -3.18 3.87 -3.89
CA SER A 47 -2.05 4.61 -4.47
C SER A 47 -1.85 5.91 -3.72
N GLN A 48 -0.66 6.14 -3.16
CA GLN A 48 -0.41 7.36 -2.39
C GLN A 48 -0.33 8.58 -3.32
N SER A 49 -1.08 9.63 -3.01
CA SER A 49 -0.81 10.97 -3.53
C SER A 49 0.40 11.58 -2.83
N LYS A 50 1.05 12.57 -3.44
CA LYS A 50 2.17 13.31 -2.83
C LYS A 50 1.75 13.91 -1.49
N SER A 51 2.18 13.31 -0.38
CA SER A 51 2.09 13.94 0.94
C SER A 51 3.42 14.56 1.29
N THR A 52 3.44 15.86 1.60
CA THR A 52 4.65 16.58 2.02
C THR A 52 4.99 16.39 3.49
N GLN A 53 4.16 15.66 4.25
CA GLN A 53 4.23 15.62 5.71
C GLN A 53 4.90 14.36 6.27
N VAL A 54 5.03 13.29 5.48
CA VAL A 54 5.64 12.03 5.92
C VAL A 54 6.65 11.57 4.89
N GLN A 55 7.87 11.27 5.34
CA GLN A 55 8.90 10.70 4.48
C GLN A 55 8.44 9.33 3.97
N PRO A 56 8.34 9.11 2.64
CA PRO A 56 7.97 7.80 2.10
C PRO A 56 8.95 6.70 2.47
N VAL A 57 8.45 5.46 2.64
CA VAL A 57 9.26 4.28 2.99
C VAL A 57 10.39 4.05 1.97
N PHE A 58 10.13 4.26 0.68
CA PHE A 58 11.14 4.06 -0.36
C PHE A 58 12.35 4.99 -0.21
N GLU A 59 12.17 6.20 0.31
CA GLU A 59 13.29 7.13 0.52
C GLU A 59 14.23 6.62 1.61
N LYS A 60 13.69 6.05 2.69
CA LYS A 60 14.49 5.40 3.73
C LYS A 60 15.24 4.17 3.22
N VAL A 61 14.60 3.40 2.35
CA VAL A 61 15.26 2.26 1.69
C VAL A 61 16.40 2.73 0.79
N VAL A 62 16.19 3.79 0.00
CA VAL A 62 17.22 4.39 -0.85
C VAL A 62 18.39 4.91 -0.02
N GLU A 63 18.11 5.66 1.06
CA GLU A 63 19.12 6.16 2.01
C GLU A 63 19.95 4.99 2.58
N ALA A 64 19.29 3.92 3.01
CA ALA A 64 19.97 2.75 3.56
C ALA A 64 20.84 2.02 2.52
N ILE A 65 20.38 1.93 1.26
CA ILE A 65 21.16 1.35 0.16
C ILE A 65 22.40 2.20 -0.12
N GLN A 66 22.23 3.52 -0.28
CA GLN A 66 23.34 4.43 -0.55
C GLN A 66 24.39 4.41 0.56
N ASN A 67 23.95 4.35 1.82
CA ASN A 67 24.84 4.28 2.98
C ASN A 67 25.56 2.92 3.11
N HIS A 68 25.03 1.85 2.51
CA HIS A 68 25.63 0.53 2.54
C HIS A 68 26.64 0.30 1.41
N CYS A 69 26.50 1.02 0.29
CA CYS A 69 27.41 0.89 -0.85
C CYS A 69 28.64 1.78 -0.69
N THR A 70 29.82 1.24 -1.04
CA THR A 70 31.08 2.01 -1.08
C THR A 70 31.11 3.06 -2.19
N ILE A 71 30.40 2.79 -3.30
CA ILE A 71 30.19 3.71 -4.43
C ILE A 71 28.68 3.94 -4.55
N THR A 72 28.26 5.19 -4.64
CA THR A 72 26.84 5.55 -4.78
C THR A 72 26.26 4.92 -6.06
N PRO A 73 25.26 4.02 -5.96
CA PRO A 73 24.70 3.36 -7.12
C PRO A 73 23.69 4.26 -7.85
N TYR A 74 23.51 4.03 -9.16
CA TYR A 74 22.39 4.57 -9.90
C TYR A 74 21.12 3.79 -9.56
N ILE A 75 20.10 4.45 -9.05
CA ILE A 75 18.85 3.83 -8.63
C ILE A 75 17.73 4.28 -9.57
N THR A 76 17.10 3.32 -10.24
CA THR A 76 15.89 3.55 -11.02
C THR A 76 14.67 3.05 -10.25
N ILE A 77 13.70 3.93 -9.97
CA ILE A 77 12.50 3.62 -9.19
C ILE A 77 11.27 3.70 -10.09
N THR A 78 10.55 2.59 -10.23
CA THR A 78 9.25 2.51 -10.88
C THR A 78 8.14 2.57 -9.83
N HIS A 79 7.36 3.66 -9.80
CA HIS A 79 6.16 3.77 -8.99
C HIS A 79 4.97 3.14 -9.71
N ALA A 80 4.42 2.07 -9.15
CA ALA A 80 3.20 1.44 -9.63
C ALA A 80 1.97 2.19 -9.10
N VAL A 81 1.24 2.88 -9.98
CA VAL A 81 0.13 3.77 -9.63
C VAL A 81 -1.18 3.31 -10.27
N SER A 82 -2.30 3.44 -9.54
CA SER A 82 -3.61 2.90 -10.00
C SER A 82 -4.34 3.75 -11.02
N GLN A 83 -3.93 5.00 -11.23
CA GLN A 83 -4.53 5.93 -12.19
C GLN A 83 -3.44 6.68 -12.95
N VAL A 84 -3.79 7.22 -14.12
CA VAL A 84 -2.92 8.10 -14.90
C VAL A 84 -2.69 9.36 -14.08
N MET A 85 -1.53 9.45 -13.44
CA MET A 85 -1.08 10.64 -12.72
C MET A 85 -0.55 11.68 -13.71
N SER A 86 -0.73 12.96 -13.42
CA SER A 86 0.05 14.01 -14.11
C SER A 86 1.53 13.79 -13.82
N MET A 87 2.44 14.16 -14.73
CA MET A 87 3.89 14.02 -14.50
C MET A 87 4.33 14.77 -13.23
N ASP A 88 3.64 15.85 -12.87
CA ASP A 88 3.84 16.63 -11.64
C ASP A 88 3.41 15.90 -10.36
N GLU A 89 2.74 14.75 -10.46
CA GLU A 89 2.25 13.93 -9.35
C GLU A 89 3.12 12.69 -9.10
N VAL A 90 4.04 12.34 -10.02
CA VAL A 90 5.06 11.32 -9.78
C VAL A 90 5.98 11.82 -8.65
N PRO A 91 6.20 11.05 -7.56
CA PRO A 91 7.14 11.43 -6.51
C PRO A 91 8.43 11.94 -7.13
N ALA A 92 8.83 13.16 -6.78
CA ALA A 92 10.08 13.71 -7.29
C ALA A 92 11.22 12.79 -6.84
N SER A 93 12.24 12.62 -7.68
CA SER A 93 13.49 12.01 -7.22
C SER A 93 13.88 12.66 -5.88
N PRO A 94 14.24 11.87 -4.85
CA PRO A 94 14.79 12.43 -3.63
C PRO A 94 15.93 13.41 -4.00
N PRO A 95 16.08 14.54 -3.29
CA PRO A 95 17.15 15.48 -3.59
C PRO A 95 18.49 14.74 -3.59
N ALA A 96 19.38 15.14 -4.50
CA ALA A 96 20.75 14.64 -4.55
C ALA A 96 21.38 14.68 -3.15
N THR A 97 22.10 13.63 -2.79
CA THR A 97 22.55 13.34 -1.42
C THR A 97 23.30 14.50 -0.75
N PRO A 98 23.23 14.68 0.59
CA PRO A 98 23.73 15.87 1.30
C PRO A 98 25.26 15.97 1.48
N ASN A 99 26.06 15.10 0.87
CA ASN A 99 27.49 14.96 1.16
C ASN A 99 28.41 15.17 -0.06
N ALA A 100 28.03 16.03 -1.00
CA ALA A 100 28.99 16.56 -1.97
C ALA A 100 29.75 17.73 -1.33
N ASN A 101 30.82 17.44 -0.61
CA ASN A 101 31.82 18.43 -0.19
C ASN A 101 32.67 18.95 -1.38
N ASN A 102 32.17 18.81 -2.60
CA ASN A 102 32.83 19.22 -3.82
C ASN A 102 32.11 20.45 -4.38
N SER A 103 32.74 21.60 -4.17
CA SER A 103 32.47 22.83 -4.90
C SER A 103 32.80 22.60 -6.38
N GLY A 104 31.83 22.14 -7.17
CA GLY A 104 31.95 21.92 -8.60
C GLY A 104 30.56 21.76 -9.22
N ASP A 105 30.23 22.66 -10.13
CA ASP A 105 28.88 22.99 -10.61
C ASP A 105 28.35 21.98 -11.65
N ASP A 106 28.28 20.68 -11.33
CA ASP A 106 27.79 19.63 -12.24
C ASP A 106 26.47 19.01 -11.74
N TYR A 107 25.38 19.75 -11.95
CA TYR A 107 23.98 19.37 -11.66
C TYR A 107 23.58 17.96 -12.17
N PHE A 108 24.23 17.44 -13.22
CA PHE A 108 23.95 16.11 -13.79
C PHE A 108 24.81 14.96 -13.20
N ASN A 109 25.93 15.26 -12.55
CA ASN A 109 26.81 14.24 -11.95
C ASN A 109 26.35 13.82 -10.56
N ASP A 110 25.51 14.62 -9.89
CA ASP A 110 25.02 14.35 -8.53
C ASP A 110 23.67 13.61 -8.51
N GLN A 111 22.96 13.52 -9.64
CA GLN A 111 21.65 12.86 -9.69
C GLN A 111 21.80 11.35 -9.96
N THR A 112 21.90 10.57 -8.89
CA THR A 112 21.98 9.10 -8.98
C THR A 112 20.62 8.42 -8.92
N ILE A 113 19.51 9.15 -8.75
CA ILE A 113 18.16 8.57 -8.57
C ILE A 113 17.19 9.04 -9.65
N PHE A 114 16.61 8.08 -10.37
CA PHE A 114 15.66 8.30 -11.47
C PHE A 114 14.32 7.65 -11.17
N THR A 115 13.26 8.46 -11.03
CA THR A 115 11.90 7.98 -10.75
C THR A 115 11.03 8.03 -12.02
N HIS A 116 10.22 7.01 -12.23
CA HIS A 116 9.16 7.01 -13.25
C HIS A 116 7.91 6.32 -12.72
N ALA A 117 6.77 6.53 -13.36
CA ALA A 117 5.51 5.91 -12.99
C ALA A 117 5.04 4.91 -14.05
N ALA A 118 4.51 3.78 -13.58
CA ALA A 118 3.84 2.78 -14.40
C ALA A 118 2.39 2.65 -13.93
N VAL A 119 1.45 2.79 -14.85
CA VAL A 119 0.02 2.65 -14.53
C VAL A 119 -0.32 1.17 -14.39
N VAL A 120 -0.80 0.79 -13.21
CA VAL A 120 -1.17 -0.57 -12.85
C VAL A 120 -2.65 -0.61 -12.48
N PRO A 121 -3.52 -1.21 -13.32
CA PRO A 121 -4.93 -1.29 -13.02
C PRO A 121 -5.19 -2.00 -11.68
N ALA A 122 -6.05 -1.43 -10.84
CA ALA A 122 -6.44 -2.09 -9.61
C ALA A 122 -7.17 -3.41 -9.92
N TYR A 123 -6.71 -4.52 -9.36
CA TYR A 123 -7.26 -5.85 -9.63
C TYR A 123 -8.72 -6.01 -9.25
N HIS A 124 -9.11 -5.34 -8.17
CA HIS A 124 -10.45 -5.42 -7.59
C HIS A 124 -11.27 -4.15 -7.86
N SER A 125 -10.93 -3.37 -8.89
CA SER A 125 -11.84 -2.34 -9.39
C SER A 125 -13.09 -2.99 -9.97
N GLN A 126 -14.26 -2.38 -9.72
CA GLN A 126 -15.55 -2.88 -10.21
C GLN A 126 -15.67 -2.85 -11.73
N SER A 127 -14.77 -2.15 -12.44
CA SER A 127 -14.75 -2.04 -13.90
C SER A 127 -14.06 -3.20 -14.61
N ASN A 128 -13.38 -4.11 -13.89
CA ASN A 128 -12.65 -5.19 -14.55
C ASN A 128 -13.59 -6.32 -14.99
N PRO A 129 -13.69 -6.61 -16.30
CA PRO A 129 -14.50 -7.72 -16.78
C PRO A 129 -14.06 -9.05 -16.13
N GLN A 130 -15.03 -9.94 -15.92
CA GLN A 130 -14.77 -11.33 -15.55
C GLN A 130 -13.95 -11.96 -16.68
N LEU A 131 -12.71 -12.33 -16.40
CA LEU A 131 -11.82 -12.91 -17.42
C LEU A 131 -12.20 -14.37 -17.67
N THR A 132 -12.20 -14.72 -18.95
CA THR A 132 -12.37 -16.09 -19.46
C THR A 132 -11.22 -17.00 -19.01
N MET A 133 -11.53 -18.28 -18.74
CA MET A 133 -10.54 -19.29 -18.35
C MET A 133 -9.39 -19.40 -19.37
N GLY A 134 -8.13 -19.27 -18.90
CA GLY A 134 -6.95 -19.63 -19.70
C GLY A 134 -5.62 -19.05 -19.23
N SER A 135 -5.62 -17.86 -18.61
CA SER A 135 -4.39 -17.21 -18.11
C SER A 135 -4.69 -16.36 -16.88
N ARG A 136 -3.81 -16.42 -15.87
CA ARG A 136 -3.90 -15.51 -14.72
C ARG A 136 -3.67 -14.08 -15.23
N PRO A 137 -4.57 -13.11 -15.00
CA PRO A 137 -4.23 -11.70 -15.22
C PRO A 137 -3.02 -11.33 -14.38
N THR A 138 -1.99 -10.78 -15.02
CA THR A 138 -0.79 -10.27 -14.37
C THR A 138 -0.68 -8.77 -14.60
N ASN A 139 -0.24 -8.07 -13.56
CA ASN A 139 0.07 -6.66 -13.56
C ASN A 139 1.59 -6.49 -13.37
N ILE A 140 2.35 -7.37 -14.04
CA ILE A 140 3.81 -7.31 -14.09
C ILE A 140 4.19 -6.03 -14.84
N ILE A 141 4.99 -5.19 -14.21
CA ILE A 141 5.44 -3.89 -14.72
C ILE A 141 6.91 -3.88 -15.12
N ALA A 142 7.67 -4.87 -14.65
CA ALA A 142 9.09 -5.01 -14.93
C ALA A 142 9.38 -6.36 -15.60
N ALA A 143 10.51 -6.47 -16.29
CA ALA A 143 10.92 -7.74 -16.84
C ALA A 143 11.06 -8.78 -15.71
N PRO A 144 10.54 -10.02 -15.87
CA PRO A 144 10.69 -11.05 -14.86
C PRO A 144 12.16 -11.25 -14.48
N SER A 145 12.44 -11.35 -13.19
CA SER A 145 13.80 -11.49 -12.66
C SER A 145 14.75 -10.30 -12.91
N SER A 146 14.25 -9.06 -13.02
CA SER A 146 15.08 -7.85 -13.17
C SER A 146 15.10 -6.92 -11.94
N ILE A 147 14.12 -7.04 -11.03
CA ILE A 147 13.96 -6.09 -9.93
C ILE A 147 14.82 -6.48 -8.73
N HIS A 148 15.65 -5.55 -8.27
CA HIS A 148 16.55 -5.77 -7.14
C HIS A 148 15.82 -5.54 -5.82
N VAL A 149 14.99 -4.49 -5.75
CA VAL A 149 14.22 -4.16 -4.56
C VAL A 149 12.77 -3.88 -4.93
N SER A 150 11.84 -4.57 -4.29
CA SER A 150 10.41 -4.31 -4.45
C SER A 150 9.80 -3.89 -3.10
N ILE A 151 8.97 -2.85 -3.10
CA ILE A 151 8.27 -2.37 -1.91
C ILE A 151 6.78 -2.45 -2.21
N LEU A 152 6.06 -3.27 -1.44
CA LEU A 152 4.62 -3.44 -1.54
C LEU A 152 3.98 -3.11 -0.20
N GLU A 153 3.24 -2.01 -0.16
CA GLU A 153 2.68 -1.45 1.07
C GLU A 153 1.17 -1.39 1.03
N ARG A 154 0.53 -1.87 2.10
CA ARG A 154 -0.87 -1.64 2.40
C ARG A 154 -0.99 -1.41 3.91
N TYR A 155 -1.68 -0.36 4.30
CA TYR A 155 -1.87 0.00 5.71
C TYR A 155 -3.33 -0.05 6.15
N ILE A 156 -4.27 0.14 5.21
CA ILE A 156 -5.71 0.05 5.47
C ILE A 156 -6.28 -1.27 4.93
N PRO A 157 -7.34 -1.81 5.56
CA PRO A 157 -8.02 -3.01 5.08
C PRO A 157 -8.42 -2.89 3.62
N PRO A 158 -8.35 -3.98 2.83
CA PRO A 158 -8.98 -4.05 1.52
C PRO A 158 -10.47 -3.72 1.56
N THR A 159 -11.07 -3.42 0.40
CA THR A 159 -12.53 -3.18 0.33
C THR A 159 -13.32 -4.47 0.44
N THR A 160 -12.82 -5.56 -0.15
CA THR A 160 -13.57 -6.83 -0.27
C THR A 160 -12.85 -8.02 0.38
N PRO A 161 -13.59 -8.99 0.92
CA PRO A 161 -13.02 -10.27 1.36
C PRO A 161 -12.26 -11.02 0.26
N GLN A 162 -12.73 -10.89 -0.98
CA GLN A 162 -12.10 -11.54 -2.13
C GLN A 162 -10.69 -11.00 -2.37
N GLU A 163 -10.47 -9.69 -2.22
CA GLU A 163 -9.14 -9.08 -2.33
C GLU A 163 -8.17 -9.59 -1.26
N VAL A 164 -8.65 -9.82 -0.04
CA VAL A 164 -7.82 -10.43 1.03
C VAL A 164 -7.34 -11.82 0.63
N ASN A 165 -8.25 -12.66 0.11
CA ASN A 165 -7.93 -14.01 -0.32
C ASN A 165 -7.02 -14.03 -1.55
N ASP A 166 -7.31 -13.17 -2.52
CA ASP A 166 -6.56 -13.09 -3.77
C ASP A 166 -5.16 -12.50 -3.57
N PHE A 167 -4.91 -11.74 -2.49
CA PHE A 167 -3.57 -11.22 -2.21
C PHE A 167 -2.53 -12.33 -1.97
N PHE A 168 -2.92 -13.44 -1.35
CA PHE A 168 -2.01 -14.54 -0.96
C PHE A 168 -2.15 -15.81 -1.84
N THR A 169 -2.47 -15.66 -3.13
CA THR A 169 -2.56 -16.79 -4.07
C THR A 169 -1.74 -16.57 -5.33
N LEU A 170 -1.25 -17.67 -5.90
CA LEU A 170 -0.53 -17.68 -7.17
C LEU A 170 -1.44 -17.92 -8.39
N SER A 171 -2.72 -18.25 -8.18
CA SER A 171 -3.62 -18.70 -9.25
C SER A 171 -4.62 -17.64 -9.72
N ARG A 172 -4.78 -16.55 -8.96
CA ARG A 172 -5.71 -15.44 -9.25
C ARG A 172 -4.97 -14.10 -9.26
N ARG A 173 -5.68 -12.99 -9.28
CA ARG A 173 -5.17 -11.60 -9.24
C ARG A 173 -4.43 -11.31 -7.92
N SER A 174 -3.09 -11.44 -7.89
CA SER A 174 -2.29 -11.13 -6.70
C SER A 174 -1.18 -10.15 -7.02
N TYR A 175 -1.20 -8.99 -6.35
CA TYR A 175 -0.11 -8.01 -6.36
C TYR A 175 1.18 -8.62 -5.82
N LEU A 176 1.11 -9.34 -4.68
CA LEU A 176 2.28 -9.94 -4.08
C LEU A 176 2.93 -10.97 -5.01
N ALA A 177 2.13 -11.79 -5.71
CA ALA A 177 2.68 -12.74 -6.66
C ALA A 177 3.34 -12.06 -7.86
N ASP A 178 2.79 -10.96 -8.40
CA ASP A 178 3.46 -10.22 -9.49
C ASP A 178 4.80 -9.66 -9.03
N ARG A 179 4.82 -8.97 -7.89
CA ARG A 179 6.02 -8.36 -7.33
C ARG A 179 7.10 -9.41 -7.01
N LEU A 180 6.72 -10.60 -6.51
CA LEU A 180 7.65 -11.70 -6.28
C LEU A 180 8.24 -12.25 -7.58
N LEU A 181 7.46 -12.36 -8.66
CA LEU A 181 7.92 -12.87 -9.96
C LEU A 181 8.88 -11.91 -10.69
N GLU A 182 8.80 -10.61 -10.38
CA GLU A 182 9.71 -9.59 -10.91
C GLU A 182 11.09 -9.60 -10.25
N LEU A 183 11.20 -10.11 -9.02
CA LEU A 183 12.45 -10.11 -8.26
C LEU A 183 13.57 -10.83 -8.99
N SER A 184 14.74 -10.20 -9.08
CA SER A 184 15.99 -10.80 -9.53
C SER A 184 16.27 -12.11 -8.80
N SER A 185 16.69 -13.13 -9.53
CA SER A 185 17.17 -14.38 -8.92
C SER A 185 18.51 -14.21 -8.21
N ASN A 186 19.21 -13.10 -8.43
CA ASN A 186 20.45 -12.76 -7.75
C ASN A 186 20.17 -11.84 -6.56
N ASN A 187 19.70 -12.42 -5.45
CA ASN A 187 19.39 -11.73 -4.20
C ASN A 187 18.36 -10.57 -4.31
N GLY A 188 17.40 -10.68 -5.23
CA GLY A 188 16.29 -9.73 -5.30
C GLY A 188 15.46 -9.81 -4.01
N THR A 189 15.09 -8.65 -3.44
CA THR A 189 14.40 -8.60 -2.15
C THR A 189 13.10 -7.79 -2.24
N LEU A 190 12.06 -8.24 -1.53
CA LEU A 190 10.77 -7.57 -1.42
C LEU A 190 10.47 -7.22 0.04
N LEU A 191 10.11 -5.97 0.29
CA LEU A 191 9.49 -5.50 1.52
C LEU A 191 7.97 -5.53 1.35
N LEU A 192 7.30 -6.30 2.21
CA LEU A 192 5.84 -6.33 2.32
C LEU A 192 5.42 -5.70 3.64
N VAL A 193 4.56 -4.68 3.58
CA VAL A 193 3.80 -4.17 4.72
C VAL A 193 2.33 -4.44 4.46
N TYR A 194 1.67 -5.16 5.36
CA TYR A 194 0.26 -5.55 5.18
C TYR A 194 -0.51 -5.52 6.51
N PRO A 195 -1.75 -5.01 6.56
CA PRO A 195 -2.47 -4.88 7.82
C PRO A 195 -2.94 -6.25 8.32
N THR A 196 -2.81 -6.50 9.62
CA THR A 196 -3.36 -7.70 10.24
C THR A 196 -4.85 -7.54 10.51
N ARG A 197 -5.56 -8.63 10.85
CA ARG A 197 -6.94 -8.57 11.34
C ARG A 197 -7.09 -7.58 12.51
N SER A 198 -6.12 -7.56 13.43
CA SER A 198 -6.10 -6.63 14.57
C SER A 198 -5.97 -5.18 14.10
N GLY A 199 -5.03 -4.90 13.18
CA GLY A 199 -4.88 -3.58 12.56
C GLY A 199 -6.15 -3.14 11.82
N GLY A 200 -6.79 -4.05 11.07
CA GLY A 200 -8.03 -3.74 10.35
C GLY A 200 -9.24 -3.48 11.25
N SER A 201 -9.37 -4.23 12.34
CA SER A 201 -10.38 -3.94 13.38
C SER A 201 -10.11 -2.59 14.05
N THR A 202 -8.85 -2.28 14.33
CA THR A 202 -8.46 -0.98 14.92
C THR A 202 -8.78 0.17 13.96
N PHE A 203 -8.46 0.03 12.66
CA PHE A 203 -8.82 0.99 11.65
C PHE A 203 -10.34 1.22 11.59
N THR A 204 -11.12 0.14 11.56
CA THR A 204 -12.58 0.23 11.54
C THR A 204 -13.13 0.95 12.77
N ASN A 205 -12.67 0.59 13.96
CA ASN A 205 -13.26 1.06 15.22
C ASN A 205 -12.74 2.43 15.67
N ARG A 206 -11.50 2.78 15.34
CA ARG A 206 -10.82 3.99 15.84
C ARG A 206 -10.68 5.08 14.78
N TYR A 207 -10.68 4.73 13.50
CA TYR A 207 -10.56 5.69 12.40
C TYR A 207 -11.90 5.90 11.70
N VAL A 208 -12.49 4.84 11.14
CA VAL A 208 -13.68 4.97 10.28
C VAL A 208 -14.96 5.13 11.10
N GLY A 209 -15.20 4.26 12.08
CA GLY A 209 -16.43 4.21 12.88
C GLY A 209 -16.83 5.54 13.52
N PRO A 210 -15.92 6.24 14.24
CA PRO A 210 -16.22 7.52 14.87
C PRO A 210 -16.62 8.63 13.88
N VAL A 211 -16.21 8.50 12.61
CA VAL A 211 -16.54 9.45 11.54
C VAL A 211 -17.83 9.03 10.82
N ILE A 212 -17.88 7.80 10.34
CA ILE A 212 -18.92 7.38 9.40
C ILE A 212 -20.24 7.05 10.09
N GLU A 213 -20.22 6.45 11.28
CA GLU A 213 -21.48 5.99 11.90
C GLU A 213 -22.39 7.14 12.33
N PRO A 214 -21.91 8.19 13.05
CA PRO A 214 -22.77 9.30 13.42
C PRO A 214 -23.29 10.04 12.18
N PHE A 215 -22.42 10.20 11.18
CA PHE A 215 -22.77 10.82 9.91
C PHE A 215 -23.88 10.04 9.19
N LEU A 216 -23.73 8.73 9.01
CA LEU A 216 -24.70 7.90 8.30
C LEU A 216 -26.07 7.87 9.00
N ARG A 217 -26.10 7.86 10.34
CA ARG A 217 -27.35 7.95 11.11
C ARG A 217 -28.11 9.24 10.79
N GLN A 218 -27.41 10.38 10.81
CA GLN A 218 -28.01 11.68 10.48
C GLN A 218 -28.40 11.76 9.00
N PHE A 219 -27.51 11.33 8.11
CA PHE A 219 -27.71 11.35 6.66
C PHE A 219 -28.96 10.59 6.23
N ILE A 220 -29.19 9.39 6.79
CA ILE A 220 -30.38 8.58 6.49
C ILE A 220 -31.66 9.25 6.98
N LEU A 221 -31.64 9.81 8.19
CA LEU A 221 -32.80 10.46 8.77
C LEU A 221 -33.20 11.71 7.98
N LEU A 222 -32.23 12.55 7.61
CA LEU A 222 -32.47 13.77 6.84
C LEU A 222 -32.96 13.51 5.41
N ASN A 223 -32.49 12.42 4.80
CA ASN A 223 -32.84 12.05 3.44
C ASN A 223 -34.01 11.03 3.38
N GLY A 224 -34.54 10.59 4.52
CA GLY A 224 -35.65 9.63 4.58
C GLY A 224 -35.33 8.26 3.96
N LEU A 225 -34.08 7.82 4.04
CA LEU A 225 -33.59 6.55 3.48
C LEU A 225 -33.91 5.37 4.42
N TYR A 226 -33.75 4.14 3.95
CA TYR A 226 -33.90 2.97 4.82
C TYR A 226 -32.71 2.80 5.75
N THR A 227 -32.97 2.46 7.01
CA THR A 227 -31.95 2.29 8.05
C THR A 227 -30.91 1.23 7.71
N GLN A 228 -31.30 0.15 7.04
CA GLN A 228 -30.39 -0.91 6.59
C GLN A 228 -29.27 -0.40 5.68
N LEU A 229 -29.51 0.71 4.97
CA LEU A 229 -28.51 1.31 4.09
C LEU A 229 -27.29 1.82 4.86
N ALA A 230 -27.45 2.30 6.10
CA ALA A 230 -26.32 2.74 6.93
C ALA A 230 -25.37 1.59 7.22
N ALA A 231 -25.93 0.43 7.57
CA ALA A 231 -25.15 -0.77 7.82
C ALA A 231 -24.33 -1.15 6.58
N THR A 232 -24.97 -1.18 5.40
CA THR A 232 -24.31 -1.52 4.13
C THR A 232 -23.21 -0.53 3.74
N LEU A 233 -23.40 0.77 3.97
CA LEU A 233 -22.40 1.78 3.64
C LEU A 233 -21.22 1.78 4.61
N GLY A 234 -21.49 1.70 5.92
CA GLY A 234 -20.49 1.77 6.97
C GLY A 234 -19.68 0.49 7.16
N GLN A 235 -20.14 -0.65 6.64
CA GLN A 235 -19.46 -1.93 6.82
C GLN A 235 -18.14 -2.03 6.05
N MET A 236 -17.07 -2.38 6.77
CA MET A 236 -15.78 -2.80 6.19
C MET A 236 -15.72 -4.34 6.07
N ALA A 237 -16.36 -4.88 5.03
CA ALA A 237 -16.59 -6.32 4.89
C ALA A 237 -15.31 -7.18 4.87
N ALA A 238 -14.20 -6.64 4.35
CA ALA A 238 -12.93 -7.37 4.26
C ALA A 238 -12.35 -7.75 5.63
N VAL A 239 -12.60 -6.97 6.68
CA VAL A 239 -11.96 -7.13 7.99
C VAL A 239 -12.22 -8.50 8.60
N ALA A 240 -13.42 -9.05 8.41
CA ALA A 240 -13.77 -10.39 8.88
C ALA A 240 -12.94 -11.50 8.19
N ALA A 241 -12.52 -11.28 6.93
CA ALA A 241 -11.70 -12.22 6.17
C ALA A 241 -10.19 -12.00 6.36
N MET A 242 -9.77 -10.88 6.96
CA MET A 242 -8.37 -10.58 7.21
C MET A 242 -7.71 -11.63 8.09
N LYS A 243 -6.42 -11.82 7.88
CA LYS A 243 -5.58 -12.81 8.57
C LYS A 243 -4.88 -12.17 9.76
N SER A 244 -4.70 -12.93 10.84
CA SER A 244 -3.75 -12.61 11.90
C SER A 244 -2.31 -12.62 11.35
N PHE A 245 -1.36 -12.03 12.08
CA PHE A 245 0.04 -12.03 11.68
C PHE A 245 0.57 -13.44 11.35
N LYS A 246 0.27 -14.42 12.21
CA LYS A 246 0.68 -15.83 12.02
C LYS A 246 0.11 -16.43 10.74
N GLU A 247 -1.18 -16.22 10.48
CA GLU A 247 -1.83 -16.69 9.25
C GLU A 247 -1.27 -16.00 7.99
N ILE A 248 -0.85 -14.73 8.08
CA ILE A 248 -0.15 -14.04 6.99
C ILE A 248 1.22 -14.69 6.76
N GLN A 249 2.00 -14.89 7.81
CA GLN A 249 3.33 -15.52 7.71
C GLN A 249 3.25 -16.93 7.11
N GLU A 250 2.28 -17.74 7.53
CA GLU A 250 2.02 -19.06 6.96
C GLU A 250 1.66 -18.98 5.47
N ALA A 251 0.78 -18.04 5.09
CA ALA A 251 0.38 -17.85 3.70
C ALA A 251 1.55 -17.38 2.82
N VAL A 252 2.35 -16.42 3.28
CA VAL A 252 3.55 -15.94 2.57
C VAL A 252 4.57 -17.07 2.43
N THR A 253 4.78 -17.86 3.49
CA THR A 253 5.68 -19.03 3.47
C THR A 253 5.20 -20.06 2.44
N ALA A 254 3.92 -20.38 2.43
CA ALA A 254 3.33 -21.31 1.46
C ALA A 254 3.48 -20.81 0.02
N MET A 255 3.30 -19.52 -0.23
CA MET A 255 3.56 -18.95 -1.55
C MET A 255 5.03 -19.03 -1.95
N CYS A 256 5.96 -18.71 -1.03
CA CYS A 256 7.40 -18.81 -1.29
C CYS A 256 7.80 -20.25 -1.64
N GLN A 257 7.27 -21.25 -0.92
CA GLN A 257 7.49 -22.67 -1.22
C GLN A 257 6.93 -23.05 -2.59
N ALA A 258 5.67 -22.66 -2.88
CA ALA A 258 5.04 -22.95 -4.15
C ALA A 258 5.75 -22.29 -5.34
N LEU A 259 6.27 -21.08 -5.19
CA LEU A 259 7.10 -20.41 -6.19
C LEU A 259 8.47 -21.09 -6.37
N SER A 260 9.08 -21.55 -5.28
CA SER A 260 10.38 -22.24 -5.32
C SER A 260 10.28 -23.62 -6.00
N GLN A 261 9.12 -24.27 -5.93
CA GLN A 261 8.85 -25.55 -6.60
C GLN A 261 8.56 -25.41 -8.10
N ARG A 262 8.24 -24.20 -8.58
CA ARG A 262 8.01 -23.97 -10.02
C ARG A 262 9.34 -23.98 -10.74
N ALA A 263 9.57 -25.02 -11.54
CA ALA A 263 10.73 -25.09 -12.43
C ALA A 263 10.65 -23.93 -13.46
N PRO A 264 11.71 -23.13 -13.63
CA PRO A 264 11.73 -22.14 -14.70
C PRO A 264 11.77 -22.87 -16.07
N PHE A 265 11.01 -22.37 -17.05
CA PHE A 265 11.08 -22.87 -18.43
C PHE A 265 12.48 -22.70 -19.04
N ARG A 266 13.22 -21.67 -18.59
CA ARG A 266 14.65 -21.43 -18.84
C ARG A 266 15.24 -20.73 -17.61
N GLY A 267 16.31 -21.28 -17.03
CA GLY A 267 17.02 -20.66 -15.91
C GLY A 267 17.38 -21.64 -14.80
N LEU A 268 18.15 -21.16 -13.82
CA LEU A 268 18.44 -21.92 -12.61
C LEU A 268 17.21 -21.91 -11.69
N PRO A 269 16.95 -23.02 -10.97
CA PRO A 269 15.92 -23.04 -9.94
C PRO A 269 16.13 -21.88 -8.97
N SER A 270 15.04 -21.23 -8.54
CA SER A 270 15.09 -20.11 -7.60
C SER A 270 14.44 -20.51 -6.29
N ARG A 271 14.97 -20.01 -5.17
CA ARG A 271 14.40 -20.18 -3.84
C ARG A 271 13.90 -18.84 -3.33
N TYR A 272 12.71 -18.85 -2.75
CA TYR A 272 12.13 -17.71 -2.05
C TYR A 272 12.12 -18.00 -0.56
N GLU A 273 12.61 -17.06 0.25
CA GLU A 273 12.66 -17.20 1.71
C GLU A 273 12.29 -15.89 2.41
N ILE A 274 11.64 -16.02 3.56
CA ILE A 274 11.38 -14.88 4.45
C ILE A 274 12.61 -14.69 5.33
N VAL A 275 13.32 -13.57 5.17
CA VAL A 275 14.52 -13.25 5.97
C VAL A 275 14.19 -12.47 7.24
N GLN A 276 13.05 -11.76 7.25
CA GLN A 276 12.53 -11.06 8.41
C GLN A 276 11.00 -11.13 8.40
N ALA A 277 10.43 -11.35 9.57
CA ALA A 277 8.99 -11.28 9.82
C ALA A 277 8.76 -10.72 11.22
N GLU A 278 8.07 -9.58 11.33
CA GLU A 278 7.70 -8.99 12.61
C GLU A 278 6.37 -8.24 12.51
N THR A 279 5.76 -7.96 13.67
CA THR A 279 4.65 -7.01 13.75
C THR A 279 5.17 -5.62 14.05
N ALA A 280 4.53 -4.61 13.46
CA ALA A 280 4.79 -3.21 13.74
C ALA A 280 3.48 -2.47 13.98
N GLU A 281 3.57 -1.37 14.72
CA GLU A 281 2.46 -0.48 14.99
C GLU A 281 2.65 0.83 14.23
N VAL A 282 1.69 1.19 13.38
CA VAL A 282 1.77 2.37 12.50
C VAL A 282 0.60 3.30 12.78
N VAL A 283 0.88 4.55 13.13
CA VAL A 283 -0.15 5.58 13.30
C VAL A 283 -0.25 6.37 12.01
N LEU A 284 -1.46 6.47 11.44
CA LEU A 284 -1.69 7.23 10.22
C LEU A 284 -2.13 8.65 10.54
N ASP A 285 -1.54 9.61 9.86
CA ASP A 285 -2.00 10.99 9.91
C ASP A 285 -3.46 11.11 9.43
N ARG A 286 -4.17 12.07 10.01
CA ARG A 286 -5.60 12.28 9.78
C ARG A 286 -5.95 12.57 8.32
N ALA A 287 -5.14 13.38 7.63
CA ALA A 287 -5.38 13.69 6.22
C ALA A 287 -5.11 12.45 5.37
N VAL A 288 -4.01 11.77 5.64
CA VAL A 288 -3.55 10.59 4.89
C VAL A 288 -4.59 9.46 4.91
N TRP A 289 -5.05 9.04 6.08
CA TRP A 289 -5.97 7.90 6.14
C TRP A 289 -7.33 8.21 5.51
N LYS A 290 -7.80 9.46 5.61
CA LYS A 290 -9.07 9.88 5.01
C LYS A 290 -9.00 9.85 3.49
N ASP A 291 -7.92 10.36 2.92
CA ASP A 291 -7.74 10.35 1.47
C ASP A 291 -7.64 8.91 0.95
N TRP A 292 -6.87 8.05 1.63
CA TRP A 292 -6.79 6.62 1.30
C TRP A 292 -8.14 5.92 1.41
N TYR A 293 -8.90 6.18 2.48
CA TYR A 293 -10.23 5.62 2.65
C TYR A 293 -11.17 6.06 1.52
N ILE A 294 -11.17 7.35 1.18
CA ILE A 294 -12.05 7.91 0.14
C ILE A 294 -11.69 7.33 -1.23
N GLU A 295 -10.41 7.33 -1.60
CA GLU A 295 -9.94 6.76 -2.87
C GLU A 295 -10.37 5.30 -3.02
N GLN A 296 -10.20 4.52 -1.95
CA GLN A 296 -10.53 3.10 -1.96
C GLN A 296 -12.05 2.85 -1.96
N GLU A 297 -12.82 3.54 -1.13
CA GLU A 297 -14.22 3.19 -0.83
C GLU A 297 -15.25 3.93 -1.70
N GLN A 298 -14.87 5.03 -2.36
CA GLN A 298 -15.78 5.82 -3.20
C GLN A 298 -16.51 4.99 -4.27
N PRO A 299 -15.86 4.09 -5.03
CA PRO A 299 -16.57 3.26 -6.01
C PRO A 299 -17.62 2.36 -5.36
N ARG A 300 -17.28 1.72 -4.24
CA ARG A 300 -18.22 0.86 -3.49
C ARG A 300 -19.40 1.65 -2.96
N LEU A 301 -19.17 2.80 -2.33
CA LEU A 301 -20.22 3.64 -1.77
C LEU A 301 -21.19 4.13 -2.85
N ARG A 302 -20.66 4.52 -4.02
CA ARG A 302 -21.47 4.88 -5.18
C ARG A 302 -22.29 3.71 -5.70
N GLN A 303 -21.69 2.53 -5.83
CA GLN A 303 -22.39 1.35 -6.32
C GLN A 303 -23.49 0.90 -5.34
N ASN A 304 -23.23 0.90 -4.04
CA ASN A 304 -24.23 0.58 -3.02
C ASN A 304 -25.44 1.53 -3.07
N MET A 305 -25.24 2.82 -3.36
CA MET A 305 -26.34 3.76 -3.59
C MET A 305 -27.14 3.44 -4.84
N VAL A 306 -26.46 3.07 -5.94
CA VAL A 306 -27.12 2.67 -7.19
C VAL A 306 -27.95 1.40 -6.99
N ASP A 307 -27.38 0.39 -6.32
CA ASP A 307 -28.04 -0.88 -6.06
C ASP A 307 -29.23 -0.70 -5.10
N TYR A 308 -29.09 0.14 -4.07
CA TYR A 308 -30.19 0.56 -3.22
C TYR A 308 -31.36 1.12 -4.04
N HIS A 309 -31.09 2.08 -4.92
CA HIS A 309 -32.14 2.68 -5.74
C HIS A 309 -32.78 1.67 -6.70
N LYS A 310 -31.98 0.85 -7.39
CA LYS A 310 -32.46 -0.21 -8.29
C LYS A 310 -33.32 -1.25 -7.57
N SER A 311 -33.07 -1.51 -6.30
CA SER A 311 -33.85 -2.44 -5.48
C SER A 311 -35.18 -1.87 -4.96
N GLY A 312 -35.58 -0.67 -5.40
CA GLY A 312 -36.80 0.00 -4.92
C GLY A 312 -36.58 0.77 -3.63
N GLY A 313 -35.34 1.15 -3.34
CA GLY A 313 -35.00 2.03 -2.21
C GLY A 313 -35.71 3.38 -2.31
N ARG A 314 -36.13 3.89 -1.15
CA ARG A 314 -36.77 5.21 -1.05
C ARG A 314 -35.75 6.31 -1.33
N MET A 315 -36.06 7.18 -2.29
CA MET A 315 -35.25 8.36 -2.59
C MET A 315 -35.87 9.63 -1.96
N PRO A 316 -35.05 10.65 -1.64
CA PRO A 316 -35.56 11.93 -1.15
C PRO A 316 -36.45 12.61 -2.18
N ALA A 317 -37.38 13.44 -1.71
CA ALA A 317 -38.16 14.30 -2.60
C ALA A 317 -37.23 15.28 -3.35
N PRO A 318 -37.60 15.70 -4.57
CA PRO A 318 -36.83 16.70 -5.32
C PRO A 318 -36.60 17.97 -4.50
N ARG A 319 -35.37 18.49 -4.54
CA ARG A 319 -35.03 19.76 -3.90
C ARG A 319 -35.32 20.88 -4.91
N GLY A 320 -36.57 21.33 -4.95
CA GLY A 320 -37.05 22.25 -5.99
C GLY A 320 -37.16 21.56 -7.35
N GLN A 321 -36.43 22.05 -8.35
CA GLN A 321 -36.40 21.45 -9.70
C GLN A 321 -35.34 20.35 -9.86
N ILE A 322 -34.49 20.11 -8.85
CA ILE A 322 -33.38 19.16 -8.93
C ILE A 322 -33.82 17.81 -8.38
N GLU A 323 -33.85 16.79 -9.25
CA GLU A 323 -34.04 15.39 -8.86
C GLU A 323 -32.80 14.87 -8.13
N VAL A 324 -33.01 14.22 -6.98
CA VAL A 324 -31.92 13.69 -6.16
C VAL A 324 -31.48 12.34 -6.72
N THR A 325 -30.28 12.28 -7.27
CA THR A 325 -29.73 11.03 -7.84
C THR A 325 -28.92 10.25 -6.80
N PRO A 326 -28.80 8.91 -6.96
CA PRO A 326 -27.93 8.09 -6.10
C PRO A 326 -26.46 8.56 -6.09
N GLY A 327 -25.99 9.11 -7.20
CA GLY A 327 -24.63 9.67 -7.31
C GLY A 327 -24.43 10.91 -6.44
N MET A 328 -25.45 11.77 -6.31
CA MET A 328 -25.41 12.94 -5.42
C MET A 328 -25.34 12.51 -3.96
N LEU A 329 -26.14 11.53 -3.57
CA LEU A 329 -26.15 10.96 -2.21
C LEU A 329 -24.81 10.30 -1.87
N ALA A 330 -24.24 9.52 -2.79
CA ALA A 330 -22.92 8.93 -2.60
C ALA A 330 -21.83 9.99 -2.39
N ARG A 331 -21.90 11.10 -3.15
CA ARG A 331 -20.97 12.23 -3.00
C ARG A 331 -21.12 12.90 -1.64
N GLU A 332 -22.34 13.09 -1.15
CA GLU A 332 -22.59 13.65 0.18
C GLU A 332 -21.95 12.80 1.28
N VAL A 333 -21.97 11.47 1.15
CA VAL A 333 -21.26 10.56 2.09
C VAL A 333 -19.75 10.78 2.05
N ILE A 334 -19.15 10.86 0.85
CA ILE A 334 -17.72 11.12 0.69
C ILE A 334 -17.31 12.49 1.25
N ASP A 335 -18.09 13.52 0.95
CA ASP A 335 -17.84 14.87 1.43
C ASP A 335 -17.99 14.93 2.96
N GLY A 336 -18.92 14.17 3.54
CA GLY A 336 -19.08 13.99 4.98
C GLY A 336 -17.83 13.42 5.65
N VAL A 337 -17.21 12.38 5.08
CA VAL A 337 -15.95 11.83 5.59
C VAL A 337 -14.81 12.84 5.46
N ARG A 338 -14.68 13.49 4.29
CA ARG A 338 -13.63 14.47 4.02
C ARG A 338 -13.69 15.63 5.01
N GLN A 339 -14.87 16.20 5.23
CA GLN A 339 -15.09 17.39 6.06
C GLN A 339 -15.23 17.09 7.55
N SER A 340 -15.36 15.82 7.94
CA SER A 340 -15.59 15.44 9.34
C SER A 340 -14.52 15.99 10.29
N ARG A 341 -14.98 16.63 11.37
CA ARG A 341 -14.13 17.12 12.46
C ARG A 341 -14.04 16.15 13.64
N ALA A 342 -14.65 14.97 13.56
CA ALA A 342 -14.60 13.97 14.62
C ALA A 342 -13.14 13.59 14.97
N GLU A 343 -12.86 13.48 16.27
CA GLU A 343 -11.59 12.98 16.80
C GLU A 343 -11.49 11.47 16.50
N ALA A 344 -10.81 11.15 15.40
CA ALA A 344 -10.69 9.79 14.88
C ALA A 344 -9.25 9.55 14.40
N GLY A 345 -8.77 8.33 14.58
CA GLY A 345 -7.38 7.94 14.36
C GLY A 345 -6.55 7.98 15.63
N ASN A 346 -5.28 8.38 15.51
CA ASN A 346 -4.30 8.44 16.60
C ASN A 346 -4.17 7.13 17.40
N ALA A 347 -4.45 6.00 16.75
CA ALA A 347 -4.35 4.67 17.31
C ALA A 347 -3.44 3.85 16.39
N GLY A 348 -2.48 3.15 16.94
CA GLY A 348 -1.58 2.39 16.10
C GLY A 348 -2.24 1.19 15.45
N LEU A 349 -2.01 1.05 14.15
CA LEU A 349 -2.48 -0.06 13.34
C LEU A 349 -1.41 -1.14 13.35
N GLU A 350 -1.78 -2.35 13.80
CA GLU A 350 -0.90 -3.50 13.68
C GLU A 350 -0.76 -3.93 12.21
N VAL A 351 0.47 -3.91 11.72
CA VAL A 351 0.86 -4.41 10.39
C VAL A 351 1.86 -5.55 10.54
N GLY A 352 1.80 -6.51 9.63
CA GLY A 352 2.88 -7.47 9.42
C GLY A 352 3.90 -6.88 8.46
N VAL A 353 5.17 -6.93 8.86
CA VAL A 353 6.32 -6.51 8.05
C VAL A 353 7.11 -7.77 7.70
N PHE A 354 7.30 -7.99 6.40
CA PHE A 354 8.04 -9.13 5.88
C PHE A 354 9.11 -8.67 4.89
N VAL A 355 10.31 -9.22 5.02
CA VAL A 355 11.35 -9.09 4.00
C VAL A 355 11.51 -10.47 3.37
N ILE A 356 11.28 -10.56 2.07
CA ILE A 356 11.31 -11.80 1.28
C ILE A 356 12.46 -11.70 0.30
N ARG A 357 13.31 -12.72 0.23
CA ARG A 357 14.46 -12.75 -0.67
C ARG A 357 14.30 -13.87 -1.70
N ARG A 358 14.68 -13.58 -2.94
CA ARG A 358 14.83 -14.56 -4.01
C ARG A 358 16.31 -14.79 -4.29
N THR A 359 16.72 -16.04 -4.23
CA THR A 359 18.09 -16.47 -4.56
C THR A 359 18.05 -17.58 -5.62
N THR A 360 19.15 -17.77 -6.35
CA THR A 360 19.36 -18.97 -7.14
C THR A 360 19.58 -20.14 -6.18
N ALA A 361 18.88 -21.25 -6.41
CA ALA A 361 19.16 -22.48 -5.70
C ALA A 361 20.53 -23.01 -6.16
N THR A 362 21.51 -22.97 -5.26
CA THR A 362 22.78 -23.66 -5.43
C THR A 362 22.52 -25.16 -5.48
N VAL A 363 22.96 -25.82 -6.57
CA VAL A 363 22.89 -27.28 -6.74
C VAL A 363 23.80 -27.97 -5.73
#